data_AF-A0A822H3G2-F1
#
_entry.id   AF-A0A822H3G2-F1
#
_cell.length_a   1.000
_cell.length_b   1.000
_cell.length_c   1.000
_cell.angle_alpha   90.00
_cell.angle_beta   90.00
_cell.angle_gamma   90.00
#
_symmetry.space_group_name_H-M   'P 1'
#
loop_
_entity.id
_entity.type
_entity.pdbx_description
1 polymer ?
#
loop_
_entity_poly.entity_id
_entity_poly.type
_entity_poly.pdbx_seq_one_letter_code
_entity_poly.pdbx_strand_id
1 'polypeptide(L)'
;MLPTLSRDQQAKQQMIQICKDYYHGNTKEIELIHQFEQNYQSKDALLWYSKRTFIYKLINKALRTKDIDLLYKLRSFIDDLSENLQREHEKILLSNENTLNVYRGVNIQKEEFNKLKEYQGKLI
;
A
#
# COMPACT_ATOMS: atom_id res chain seq x y z
N MET A 1 -19.53 3.99 -1.05
CA MET A 1 -18.62 5.12 -0.80
C MET A 1 -18.22 5.00 0.67
N LEU A 2 -16.99 4.56 0.97
CA LEU A 2 -16.51 4.53 2.35
C LEU A 2 -16.49 5.99 2.86
N PRO A 3 -17.01 6.29 4.06
CA PRO A 3 -16.97 7.64 4.60
C PRO A 3 -15.50 8.08 4.63
N THR A 4 -15.23 9.29 4.14
CA THR A 4 -13.89 9.88 4.14
C THR A 4 -13.39 9.88 5.58
N LEU A 5 -12.49 8.94 5.90
CA LEU A 5 -11.75 8.93 7.16
C LEU A 5 -11.03 10.28 7.20
N SER A 6 -11.32 11.10 8.21
CA SER A 6 -10.97 12.52 8.14
C SER A 6 -9.46 12.71 7.97
N ARG A 7 -9.07 13.54 7.00
CA ARG A 7 -7.69 14.00 6.77
C ARG A 7 -7.27 14.99 7.86
N ASP A 8 -7.29 14.54 9.10
CA ASP A 8 -6.89 15.35 10.23
C ASP A 8 -5.36 15.30 10.39
N GLN A 9 -4.74 16.45 10.62
CA GLN A 9 -3.33 16.58 10.95
C GLN A 9 -2.97 15.71 12.17
N GLN A 10 -3.92 15.51 13.09
CA GLN A 10 -3.78 14.57 14.20
C GLN A 10 -3.61 13.12 13.73
N ALA A 11 -4.37 12.69 12.71
CA ALA A 11 -4.28 11.33 12.16
C ALA A 11 -2.90 11.09 11.52
N LYS A 12 -2.37 12.09 10.79
CA LYS A 12 -1.02 12.04 10.23
C LYS A 12 0.03 11.94 11.34
N GLN A 13 -0.05 12.76 12.38
CA GLN A 13 0.88 12.72 13.51
C GLN A 13 0.84 11.38 14.25
N GLN A 14 -0.35 10.85 14.53
CA GLN A 14 -0.54 9.52 15.13
C GLN A 14 0.11 8.43 14.27
N MET A 15 -0.11 8.46 12.96
CA MET A 15 0.49 7.53 12.02
C MET A 15 2.03 7.57 12.07
N ILE A 16 2.63 8.75 12.09
CA ILE A 16 4.09 8.90 12.19
C ILE A 16 4.60 8.29 13.49
N GLN A 17 3.95 8.57 14.61
CA GLN A 17 4.38 8.04 15.91
C GLN A 17 4.33 6.51 15.92
N ILE A 18 3.24 5.93 15.41
CA ILE A 18 3.07 4.47 15.31
C ILE A 18 4.15 3.84 14.41
N CYS A 19 4.53 4.51 13.33
CA CYS A 19 5.65 4.06 12.50
C CYS A 19 6.98 4.11 13.25
N LYS A 20 7.26 5.19 13.99
CA LYS A 20 8.49 5.32 14.82
C LYS A 20 8.56 4.23 15.88
N ASP A 21 7.45 3.95 16.56
CA ASP A 21 7.36 2.92 17.59
C ASP A 21 7.56 1.51 16.99
N TYR A 22 6.91 1.21 15.86
CA TYR A 22 7.03 -0.09 15.19
C TYR A 22 8.46 -0.36 14.69
N TYR A 23 9.15 0.67 14.20
CA TYR A 23 10.51 0.58 13.67
C TYR A 23 11.58 0.99 14.69
N HIS A 24 11.25 1.04 15.98
CA HIS A 24 12.19 1.39 17.03
C HIS A 24 13.46 0.52 16.95
N GLY A 25 14.63 1.17 17.01
CA GLY A 25 15.94 0.51 16.87
C GLY A 25 16.37 0.22 15.42
N ASN A 26 15.50 0.37 14.43
CA ASN A 26 15.88 0.29 13.01
C ASN A 26 16.24 1.68 12.49
N THR A 27 17.49 2.08 12.68
CA THR A 27 18.01 3.42 12.30
C THR A 27 17.69 3.81 10.86
N LYS A 28 17.78 2.85 9.92
CA LYS A 28 17.49 3.10 8.49
C LYS A 28 16.02 3.44 8.25
N GLU A 29 15.08 2.71 8.86
CA GLU A 29 13.66 3.00 8.71
C GLU A 29 13.26 4.27 9.48
N ILE A 30 13.88 4.54 10.64
CA ILE A 30 13.67 5.78 11.39
C ILE A 30 14.08 7.01 10.57
N GLU A 31 15.23 6.97 9.89
CA GLU A 31 15.65 8.06 8.99
C GLU A 31 14.64 8.28 7.84
N LEU A 32 14.14 7.20 7.23
CA LEU A 32 13.10 7.29 6.20
C LEU A 32 11.79 7.87 6.74
N ILE A 33 11.42 7.55 7.99
CA ILE A 33 10.24 8.13 8.65
C ILE A 33 10.44 9.63 8.90
N HIS A 34 11.63 10.06 9.29
CA HIS A 34 11.94 11.49 9.43
C HIS A 34 11.86 12.23 8.09
N GLN A 35 12.44 11.65 7.02
CA GLN A 35 12.34 12.22 5.68
C GLN A 35 10.88 12.31 5.20
N PHE A 36 10.08 11.29 5.52
CA PHE A 36 8.65 11.29 5.24
C PHE A 36 7.93 12.39 6.03
N GLU A 37 8.16 12.50 7.33
CA GLU A 37 7.53 13.50 8.19
C GLU A 37 7.76 14.93 7.70
N GLN A 38 8.98 15.24 7.23
CA GLN A 38 9.35 16.57 6.75
C GLN A 38 8.84 16.87 5.32
N ASN A 39 8.88 15.89 4.42
CA ASN A 39 8.72 16.14 2.99
C ASN A 39 7.40 15.60 2.40
N TYR A 40 6.65 14.78 3.14
CA TYR A 40 5.47 14.11 2.59
C TYR A 40 4.29 15.05 2.33
N GLN A 41 3.86 15.10 1.07
CA GLN A 41 2.59 15.68 0.64
C GLN A 41 1.64 14.58 0.13
N SER A 42 0.33 14.78 0.28
CA SER A 42 -0.70 13.81 -0.11
C SER A 42 -0.60 13.36 -1.57
N LYS A 43 -0.20 14.24 -2.49
CA LYS A 43 0.03 13.90 -3.91
C LYS A 43 1.19 12.92 -4.15
N ASP A 44 2.08 12.74 -3.16
CA ASP A 44 3.26 11.88 -3.27
C ASP A 44 3.01 10.48 -2.68
N ALA A 45 1.78 10.16 -2.26
CA ALA A 45 1.44 8.88 -1.63
C ALA A 45 1.84 7.68 -2.50
N LEU A 46 1.55 7.74 -3.80
CA LEU A 46 1.89 6.67 -4.76
C LEU A 46 3.41 6.46 -4.87
N LEU A 47 4.19 7.55 -4.88
CA LEU A 47 5.65 7.51 -4.91
C LEU A 47 6.21 6.85 -3.64
N TRP A 48 5.74 7.28 -2.47
CA TRP A 48 6.18 6.71 -1.19
C TRP A 48 5.82 5.24 -1.04
N TYR A 49 4.62 4.85 -1.48
CA TYR A 49 4.19 3.46 -1.49
C TYR A 49 5.05 2.61 -2.44
N SER A 50 5.44 3.15 -3.60
CA SER A 50 6.22 2.43 -4.60
C SER A 50 7.70 2.23 -4.21
N LYS A 51 8.26 3.10 -3.36
CA LYS A 51 9.64 3.00 -2.86
C LYS A 51 9.90 1.78 -1.94
N ARG A 52 8.87 1.03 -1.55
CA ARG A 52 8.99 -0.14 -0.66
C ARG A 52 9.67 0.15 0.70
N THR A 53 9.48 1.35 1.24
CA THR A 53 9.98 1.78 2.56
C THR A 53 9.09 1.26 3.70
N PHE A 54 9.30 1.74 4.93
CA PHE A 54 8.47 1.48 6.11
C PHE A 54 6.96 1.44 5.83
N ILE A 55 6.41 2.45 5.14
CA ILE A 55 4.96 2.60 4.97
C ILE A 55 4.37 1.51 4.08
N TYR A 56 5.06 1.18 2.98
CA TYR A 56 4.69 0.07 2.11
C TYR A 56 4.69 -1.25 2.88
N LYS A 57 5.76 -1.52 3.63
CA LYS A 57 5.91 -2.77 4.39
C LYS A 57 4.82 -2.90 5.45
N LEU A 58 4.54 -1.82 6.18
CA LEU A 58 3.58 -1.83 7.28
C LEU A 58 2.14 -1.99 6.79
N ILE A 59 1.75 -1.26 5.73
CA ILE A 59 0.42 -1.42 5.11
C ILE A 59 0.25 -2.84 4.54
N ASN A 60 1.21 -3.35 3.77
CA ASN A 60 1.12 -4.69 3.21
C ASN A 60 1.16 -5.79 4.28
N LYS A 61 1.79 -5.54 5.43
CA LYS A 61 1.66 -6.43 6.59
C LYS A 61 0.24 -6.40 7.12
N ALA A 62 -0.29 -5.22 7.43
CA ALA A 62 -1.63 -5.04 7.98
C ALA A 62 -2.72 -5.66 7.08
N LEU A 63 -2.63 -5.47 5.77
CA LEU A 63 -3.55 -6.08 4.80
C LEU A 63 -3.48 -7.61 4.81
N ARG A 64 -2.26 -8.18 4.83
CA ARG A 64 -2.07 -9.64 4.86
C ARG A 64 -2.58 -10.28 6.15
N THR A 65 -2.45 -9.58 7.27
CA THR A 65 -2.88 -10.07 8.59
C THR A 65 -4.29 -9.63 8.96
N LYS A 66 -4.98 -8.87 8.09
CA LYS A 66 -6.29 -8.26 8.35
C LYS A 66 -6.32 -7.45 9.66
N ASP A 67 -5.22 -6.77 9.95
CA ASP A 67 -5.06 -5.93 11.14
C ASP A 67 -5.81 -4.60 10.95
N ILE A 68 -7.11 -4.61 11.26
CA ILE A 68 -8.01 -3.46 11.05
C ILE A 68 -7.58 -2.26 11.90
N ASP A 69 -7.09 -2.50 13.12
CA ASP A 69 -6.63 -1.44 14.01
C ASP A 69 -5.42 -0.71 13.43
N LEU A 70 -4.45 -1.45 12.90
CA LEU A 70 -3.29 -0.87 12.23
C LEU A 70 -3.69 -0.16 10.93
N LEU A 71 -4.62 -0.71 10.15
CA LEU A 71 -5.14 -0.03 8.95
C LEU A 71 -5.82 1.31 9.31
N TYR A 72 -6.64 1.33 10.37
CA TYR A 72 -7.28 2.56 10.84
C TYR A 72 -6.27 3.59 11.34
N LYS A 73 -5.21 3.15 12.02
CA LYS A 73 -4.10 4.01 12.44
C LYS A 73 -3.32 4.59 11.25
N LEU A 74 -3.25 3.86 10.14
CA LEU A 74 -2.61 4.28 8.89
C LEU A 74 -3.57 5.01 7.93
N ARG A 75 -4.82 5.26 8.33
CA ARG A 75 -5.90 5.80 7.47
C ARG A 75 -5.49 7.04 6.67
N SER A 76 -4.80 7.99 7.30
CA SER A 76 -4.39 9.24 6.63
C SER A 76 -3.56 8.99 5.37
N PHE A 77 -2.65 8.01 5.37
CA PHE A 77 -1.89 7.67 4.17
C PHE A 77 -2.68 6.78 3.21
N ILE A 78 -3.53 5.90 3.73
CA ILE A 78 -4.37 5.01 2.90
C ILE A 78 -5.39 5.84 2.10
N ASP A 79 -5.97 6.88 2.70
CA ASP A 79 -6.89 7.80 2.02
C ASP A 79 -6.17 8.52 0.88
N ASP A 80 -5.00 9.12 1.18
CA ASP A 80 -4.17 9.76 0.17
C ASP A 80 -3.77 8.78 -0.94
N LEU A 81 -3.35 7.56 -0.60
CA LEU A 81 -2.99 6.53 -1.58
C LEU A 81 -4.19 6.14 -2.45
N SER A 82 -5.36 5.96 -1.86
CA SER A 82 -6.59 5.58 -2.56
C SER A 82 -7.02 6.65 -3.56
N GLU A 83 -6.91 7.92 -3.19
CA GLU A 83 -7.19 9.05 -4.09
C GLU A 83 -6.19 9.14 -5.25
N ASN A 84 -4.90 8.91 -4.98
CA ASN A 84 -3.91 8.88 -6.06
C ASN A 84 -4.17 7.71 -7.01
N LEU A 85 -4.49 6.52 -6.50
CA LEU A 85 -4.85 5.37 -7.32
C LEU A 85 -6.10 5.61 -8.16
N GLN A 86 -7.12 6.26 -7.59
CA GLN A 86 -8.34 6.63 -8.30
C GLN A 86 -8.04 7.55 -9.49
N ARG A 87 -7.16 8.55 -9.31
CA ARG A 87 -6.74 9.44 -10.41
C ARG A 87 -5.97 8.70 -11.50
N GLU A 88 -5.07 7.78 -11.14
CA GLU A 88 -4.37 6.96 -12.13
C GLU A 88 -5.32 6.02 -12.88
N HIS A 89 -6.30 5.45 -12.17
CA HIS A 89 -7.35 4.64 -12.77
C HIS A 89 -8.21 5.44 -13.77
N GLU A 90 -8.59 6.67 -13.43
CA GLU A 90 -9.31 7.56 -14.34
C GLU A 90 -8.51 7.86 -15.61
N LYS A 91 -7.19 8.06 -15.51
CA LYS A 91 -6.33 8.22 -16.70
C LYS A 91 -6.31 6.98 -17.59
N ILE A 92 -6.30 5.79 -16.99
CA ILE A 92 -6.35 4.52 -17.74
C ILE A 92 -7.71 4.40 -18.45
N LEU A 93 -8.82 4.74 -17.78
CA LEU A 93 -10.15 4.73 -18.39
C LEU A 93 -10.31 5.72 -19.56
N LEU A 94 -9.62 6.86 -19.50
CA LEU A 94 -9.58 7.85 -20.58
C LEU A 94 -8.65 7.45 -21.73
N SER A 95 -7.80 6.42 -21.53
CA SER A 95 -6.94 5.91 -22.59
C SER A 95 -7.73 5.07 -23.59
N ASN A 96 -7.27 5.00 -24.84
CA ASN A 96 -7.91 4.18 -25.87
C ASN A 96 -7.59 2.67 -25.71
N GLU A 97 -6.90 2.26 -24.64
CA GLU A 97 -6.59 0.85 -24.38
C GLU A 97 -7.72 0.19 -23.59
N ASN A 98 -8.45 -0.72 -24.25
CA ASN A 98 -9.52 -1.49 -23.62
C ASN A 98 -9.02 -2.65 -22.75
N THR A 99 -7.71 -2.90 -22.68
CA THR A 99 -7.14 -4.05 -21.97
C THR A 99 -5.79 -3.69 -21.37
N LEU A 100 -5.68 -3.82 -20.04
CA LEU A 100 -4.43 -3.66 -19.31
C LEU A 100 -3.85 -5.03 -18.96
N ASN A 101 -2.78 -5.42 -19.66
CA ASN A 101 -2.05 -6.65 -19.36
C ASN A 101 -0.96 -6.38 -18.30
N VAL A 102 -1.02 -7.11 -17.19
CA VAL A 102 -0.05 -7.00 -16.08
C VAL A 102 0.55 -8.35 -15.73
N TYR A 103 1.78 -8.33 -15.21
CA TYR A 103 2.48 -9.53 -14.77
C TYR A 103 2.92 -9.39 -13.32
N ARG A 104 2.75 -10.46 -12.53
CA ARG A 104 3.21 -10.52 -11.14
C ARG A 104 3.94 -11.83 -10.88
N GLY A 105 5.21 -11.72 -10.52
CA GLY A 105 5.98 -12.86 -10.01
C GLY A 105 5.45 -13.31 -8.65
N VAL A 106 5.30 -14.62 -8.47
CA VAL A 106 4.90 -15.25 -7.21
C VAL A 106 5.87 -16.38 -6.89
N ASN A 107 6.31 -16.44 -5.62
CA ASN A 107 7.01 -17.60 -5.08
C ASN A 107 5.96 -18.63 -4.64
N ILE A 108 6.02 -19.82 -5.21
CA ILE A 108 5.08 -20.90 -4.96
C ILE A 108 5.87 -22.20 -4.75
N GLN A 109 5.38 -23.08 -3.88
CA GLN A 109 5.98 -24.40 -3.69
C GLN A 109 5.80 -25.25 -4.95
N LYS A 110 6.73 -26.17 -5.20
CA LYS A 110 6.71 -27.00 -6.42
C LYS A 110 5.42 -27.83 -6.50
N GLU A 111 4.96 -28.31 -5.36
CA GLU A 111 3.74 -29.10 -5.20
C GLU A 111 2.50 -28.28 -5.58
N GLU A 112 2.42 -27.04 -5.10
CA GLU A 112 1.31 -26.14 -5.38
C GLU A 112 1.34 -25.65 -6.83
N PHE A 113 2.52 -25.43 -7.40
CA PHE A 113 2.69 -25.15 -8.83
C PHE A 113 2.21 -26.32 -9.72
N ASN A 114 2.53 -27.56 -9.33
CA ASN A 114 2.06 -28.74 -10.06
C ASN A 114 0.53 -28.85 -9.99
N LYS A 115 -0.09 -28.56 -8.84
CA LYS A 115 -1.56 -28.46 -8.74
C LYS A 115 -2.12 -27.38 -9.67
N LEU A 116 -1.50 -26.20 -9.74
CA LEU A 116 -1.95 -25.13 -10.64
C LEU A 116 -1.94 -25.56 -12.13
N LYS A 117 -0.94 -26.35 -12.54
CA LYS A 117 -0.89 -26.89 -13.92
C LYS A 117 -2.08 -27.79 -14.25
N GLU A 118 -2.62 -28.52 -13.27
CA GLU A 118 -3.78 -29.39 -13.48
C GLU A 118 -5.06 -28.60 -13.80
N TYR A 119 -5.10 -27.30 -13.48
CA TYR A 119 -6.20 -26.39 -13.80
C TYR A 119 -6.01 -25.65 -15.13
N GLN A 120 -4.88 -25.82 -15.81
CA GLN A 120 -4.65 -25.16 -17.10
C GLN A 120 -5.67 -25.65 -18.14
N GLY A 121 -6.43 -24.71 -18.71
CA GLY A 121 -7.50 -25.02 -19.68
C GLY A 121 -8.81 -25.52 -19.06
N LYS A 122 -8.92 -25.51 -17.72
CA LYS A 122 -10.17 -25.79 -17.00
C LYS A 122 -10.75 -24.48 -16.46
N LEU A 123 -12.06 -24.29 -16.59
CA LEU A 123 -12.77 -23.15 -16.00
C LEU A 123 -12.78 -23.32 -14.48
N ILE A 124 -12.44 -22.23 -13.78
CA ILE A 124 -12.59 -22.07 -12.32
C ILE A 124 -13.99 -21.53 -12.05
#